data_AF-A0A561SUA4-F1
#
_entry.id   AF-A0A561SUA4-F1
#
_cell.length_a   1.000
_cell.length_b   1.000
_cell.length_c   1.000
_cell.angle_alpha   90.00
_cell.angle_beta   90.00
_cell.angle_gamma   90.00
#
_symmetry.space_group_name_H-M   'P 1'
#
loop_
_entity.id
_entity.type
_entity.pdbx_description
1 polymer ?
#
loop_
_entity_poly.entity_id
_entity_poly.type
_entity_poly.pdbx_seq_one_letter_code
_entity_poly.pdbx_strand_id
1 'polypeptide(L)'
;MEAAYAEEIFTAVRGRGIPLQRVYLDVPADELARRLSVRVHAPSDPQREASVTNWGIAQIERCAAARALLPPDVRVLDGRRPTTELAAEVLAVRPPAAEGALRSPA
;
A
#
# COMPACT_ATOMS: atom_id res chain seq x y z
N MET A 1 -6.73 -4.49 -6.47
CA MET A 1 -5.54 -5.08 -7.11
C MET A 1 -5.48 -6.53 -6.67
N GLU A 2 -5.55 -7.44 -7.64
CA GLU A 2 -5.42 -8.88 -7.41
C GLU A 2 -4.03 -9.18 -6.82
N ALA A 3 -3.94 -10.10 -5.85
CA ALA A 3 -2.67 -10.43 -5.21
C ALA A 3 -1.63 -10.95 -6.22
N ALA A 4 -2.07 -11.71 -7.23
CA ALA A 4 -1.23 -12.24 -8.30
C ALA A 4 -0.54 -11.13 -9.11
N TYR A 5 -1.27 -10.06 -9.43
CA TYR A 5 -0.71 -8.93 -10.19
C TYR A 5 0.34 -8.17 -9.39
N ALA A 6 0.12 -8.01 -8.08
CA ALA A 6 1.11 -7.40 -7.21
C ALA A 6 2.40 -8.24 -7.14
N GLU A 7 2.27 -9.57 -7.01
CA GLU A 7 3.44 -10.47 -7.01
C GLU A 7 4.21 -10.51 -8.32
N GLU A 8 3.54 -10.36 -9.46
CA GLU A 8 4.19 -10.21 -10.77
C GLU A 8 5.12 -8.99 -10.78
N ILE A 9 4.60 -7.83 -10.35
CA ILE A 9 5.37 -6.58 -10.26
C ILE A 9 6.56 -6.75 -9.31
N PHE A 10 6.33 -7.30 -8.11
CA PHE A 10 7.40 -7.44 -7.12
C PHE A 10 8.47 -8.44 -7.54
N THR A 11 8.09 -9.51 -8.23
CA THR A 11 9.03 -10.49 -8.77
C THR A 11 9.90 -9.88 -9.86
N ALA A 12 9.32 -9.09 -10.77
CA ALA A 12 10.07 -8.39 -11.80
C ALA A 12 11.10 -7.39 -11.21
N VAL A 13 10.74 -6.69 -10.13
CA VAL A 13 11.64 -5.76 -9.43
C VAL A 13 12.77 -6.52 -8.72
N ARG A 14 12.43 -7.58 -7.96
CA ARG A 14 13.42 -8.44 -7.27
C ARG A 14 14.40 -9.08 -8.26
N GLY A 15 13.92 -9.54 -9.41
CA GLY A 15 14.75 -10.16 -10.45
C GLY A 15 15.83 -9.25 -11.05
N ARG A 16 15.73 -7.93 -10.82
CA ARG A 16 16.75 -6.94 -11.21
C ARG A 16 17.74 -6.60 -10.10
N GLY A 17 17.68 -7.30 -8.96
CA GLY A 17 18.52 -7.01 -7.79
C GLY A 17 18.19 -5.69 -7.10
N ILE A 18 17.01 -5.10 -7.40
CA ILE A 18 16.58 -3.85 -6.77
C ILE A 18 15.99 -4.21 -5.40
N PRO A 19 16.58 -3.73 -4.30
CA PRO A 19 16.07 -4.00 -2.96
C PRO A 19 14.71 -3.32 -2.79
N LEU A 20 13.68 -4.11 -2.45
CA LEU A 20 12.31 -3.65 -2.32
C LEU A 20 11.82 -3.89 -0.89
N GLN A 21 11.35 -2.83 -0.25
CA GLN A 21 10.62 -2.94 1.01
C GLN A 21 9.12 -2.79 0.74
N ARG A 22 8.33 -3.72 1.25
CA ARG A 22 6.86 -3.65 1.20
C ARG A 22 6.32 -3.11 2.51
N VAL A 23 5.38 -2.18 2.39
CA VAL A 23 4.69 -1.56 3.51
C VAL A 23 3.19 -1.61 3.26
N TYR A 24 2.41 -1.92 4.29
CA TYR A 24 0.95 -1.88 4.28
C TYR A 24 0.46 -0.92 5.37
N LEU A 25 -0.42 0.00 5.00
CA LEU A 25 -1.08 0.90 5.95
C LEU A 25 -2.36 0.24 6.44
N ASP A 26 -2.35 -0.17 7.69
CA ASP A 26 -3.52 -0.72 8.37
C ASP A 26 -4.39 0.43 8.89
N VAL A 27 -5.57 0.57 8.30
CA VAL A 27 -6.53 1.62 8.66
C VAL A 27 -7.87 0.93 8.94
N PRO A 28 -8.47 1.16 10.12
CA PRO A 28 -9.82 0.69 10.42
C PRO A 28 -10.85 1.15 9.37
N ALA A 29 -11.84 0.30 9.11
CA ALA A 29 -12.86 0.52 8.07
C ALA A 29 -13.67 1.80 8.29
N ASP A 30 -13.99 2.12 9.54
CA ASP A 30 -14.68 3.34 9.96
C ASP A 30 -13.85 4.60 9.68
N GLU A 31 -12.54 4.56 9.95
CA GLU A 31 -11.64 5.67 9.64
C GLU A 31 -11.48 5.86 8.12
N LEU A 32 -11.43 4.76 7.34
CA LEU A 32 -11.44 4.85 5.87
C LEU A 32 -12.74 5.49 5.34
N ALA A 33 -13.89 5.08 5.88
CA ALA A 33 -15.19 5.64 5.50
C ALA A 33 -15.24 7.14 5.82
N ARG A 34 -14.79 7.55 7.02
CA ARG A 34 -14.72 8.95 7.44
C ARG A 34 -13.80 9.78 6.54
N ARG A 35 -12.65 9.24 6.14
CA ARG A 35 -11.72 9.93 5.22
C ARG A 35 -12.30 10.08 3.82
N LEU A 36 -12.99 9.05 3.32
CA LEU A 36 -13.63 9.09 2.02
C LEU A 36 -14.82 10.05 1.97
N SER A 37 -15.57 10.22 3.07
CA SER A 37 -16.72 11.12 3.11
C SER A 37 -16.34 12.61 3.08
N VAL A 38 -15.11 12.95 3.48
CA VAL A 38 -14.61 14.35 3.46
C VAL A 38 -13.62 14.63 2.33
N ARG A 39 -13.21 13.60 1.60
CA ARG A 39 -12.32 13.73 0.45
C ARG A 39 -13.10 14.34 -0.71
N VAL A 40 -12.50 15.34 -1.37
CA VAL A 40 -13.02 15.92 -2.60
C VAL A 40 -12.10 15.52 -3.75
N HIS A 41 -12.66 14.96 -4.81
CA HIS A 41 -11.92 14.46 -5.97
C HIS A 41 -12.30 15.16 -7.29
N ALA A 42 -13.57 15.51 -7.45
CA ALA A 42 -14.15 16.17 -8.60
C ALA A 42 -14.98 17.39 -8.14
N PRO A 43 -14.33 18.47 -7.69
CA PRO A 43 -15.02 19.62 -7.08
C PRO A 43 -16.03 20.30 -8.02
N SER A 44 -15.84 20.16 -9.34
CA SER A 44 -16.72 20.75 -10.37
C SER A 44 -17.80 19.79 -10.88
N ASP A 45 -17.84 18.55 -10.41
CA ASP A 45 -18.78 17.51 -10.88
C ASP A 45 -19.31 16.69 -9.69
N PRO A 46 -20.42 17.12 -9.09
CA PRO A 46 -21.00 16.45 -7.92
C PRO A 46 -21.43 15.00 -8.18
N GLN A 47 -21.85 14.68 -9.40
CA GLN A 47 -22.27 13.31 -9.74
C GLN A 47 -21.05 12.38 -9.81
N ARG A 48 -19.95 12.87 -10.38
CA ARG A 48 -18.67 12.15 -10.37
C ARG A 48 -18.11 12.03 -8.96
N GLU A 49 -18.21 13.07 -8.14
CA GLU A 49 -17.81 13.02 -6.72
C GLU A 49 -18.54 11.89 -6.00
N ALA A 50 -19.89 11.88 -6.05
CA ALA A 50 -20.69 10.84 -5.41
C ALA A 50 -20.34 9.43 -5.91
N SER A 51 -20.07 9.28 -7.21
CA SER A 51 -19.66 7.99 -7.80
C SER A 51 -18.30 7.52 -7.27
N VAL A 52 -17.33 8.43 -7.13
CA VAL A 52 -16.00 8.13 -6.57
C VAL A 52 -16.09 7.76 -5.10
N THR A 53 -16.86 8.50 -4.31
CA THR A 53 -17.08 8.21 -2.88
C THR A 53 -17.76 6.85 -2.70
N ASN A 54 -18.84 6.56 -3.44
CA ASN A 54 -19.56 5.29 -3.35
C ASN A 54 -18.67 4.11 -3.77
N TRP A 55 -17.91 4.27 -4.86
CA TRP A 55 -16.95 3.25 -5.28
C TRP A 55 -15.91 3.01 -4.19
N GLY A 56 -15.35 4.07 -3.60
CA GLY A 56 -14.37 3.97 -2.52
C GLY A 56 -14.90 3.23 -1.30
N ILE A 57 -16.13 3.55 -0.86
CA ILE A 57 -16.79 2.88 0.28
C ILE A 57 -16.97 1.40 -0.01
N ALA A 58 -17.42 1.03 -1.22
CA ALA A 58 -17.59 -0.37 -1.62
C ALA A 58 -16.28 -1.17 -1.63
N GLN A 59 -15.11 -0.52 -1.64
CA GLN A 59 -13.81 -1.20 -1.57
C GLN A 59 -13.30 -1.43 -0.14
N ILE A 60 -13.90 -0.80 0.88
CA ILE A 60 -13.35 -0.80 2.25
C ILE A 60 -13.26 -2.22 2.81
N GLU A 61 -14.31 -3.02 2.69
CA GLU A 61 -14.33 -4.39 3.22
C GLU A 61 -13.23 -5.25 2.58
N ARG A 62 -13.08 -5.15 1.25
CA ARG A 62 -12.01 -5.85 0.51
C ARG A 62 -10.62 -5.40 0.99
N CYS A 63 -10.42 -4.10 1.22
CA CYS A 63 -9.15 -3.56 1.69
C CYS A 63 -8.84 -3.98 3.13
N ALA A 64 -9.83 -3.98 4.02
CA ALA A 64 -9.69 -4.42 5.40
C ALA A 64 -9.37 -5.92 5.50
N ALA A 65 -10.02 -6.75 4.67
CA ALA A 65 -9.76 -8.19 4.60
C ALA A 65 -8.35 -8.52 4.08
N ALA A 66 -7.74 -7.65 3.26
CA ALA A 66 -6.43 -7.88 2.67
C ALA A 66 -5.31 -8.05 3.71
N ARG A 67 -5.48 -7.50 4.92
CA ARG A 67 -4.52 -7.65 6.02
C ARG A 67 -4.23 -9.13 6.35
N ALA A 68 -5.26 -9.98 6.31
CA ALA A 68 -5.12 -11.40 6.63
C ALA A 68 -4.33 -12.19 5.58
N LEU A 69 -4.13 -11.60 4.38
CA LEU A 69 -3.46 -12.22 3.24
C LEU A 69 -2.06 -11.65 3.01
N LEU A 70 -1.56 -10.82 3.93
CA LEU A 70 -0.26 -10.18 3.76
C LEU A 70 0.88 -11.21 3.90
N PRO A 71 1.82 -11.23 2.94
CA PRO A 71 3.07 -11.96 3.08
C PRO A 71 3.87 -11.51 4.32
N PRO A 72 4.68 -12.39 4.92
CA PRO A 72 5.43 -12.10 6.15
C PRO A 72 6.52 -11.01 5.99
N ASP A 73 6.96 -10.73 4.76
CA ASP A 73 7.92 -9.67 4.43
C ASP A 73 7.29 -8.26 4.36
N VAL A 74 5.96 -8.17 4.47
CA VAL A 74 5.26 -6.88 4.47
C VAL A 74 5.26 -6.27 5.86
N ARG A 75 5.84 -5.07 5.99
CA ARG A 75 5.75 -4.29 7.22
C ARG A 75 4.39 -3.62 7.32
N VAL A 76 3.68 -3.85 8.42
CA VAL A 76 2.38 -3.20 8.70
C VAL A 76 2.62 -1.94 9.54
N LEU A 77 2.06 -0.81 9.11
CA LEU A 77 2.07 0.46 9.85
C LEU A 77 0.64 0.88 10.20
N ASP A 78 0.46 1.56 11.33
CA ASP A 78 -0.84 2.14 11.72
C ASP A 78 -1.14 3.38 10.88
N GLY A 79 -2.00 3.25 9.87
CA GLY A 79 -2.35 4.33 8.95
C GLY A 79 -3.24 5.42 9.56
N ARG A 80 -3.56 5.36 10.86
CA ARG A 80 -4.18 6.47 11.61
C ARG A 80 -3.17 7.54 11.99
N ARG A 81 -1.88 7.21 12.01
CA ARG A 81 -0.81 8.14 12.39
C ARG A 81 -0.71 9.32 11.41
N PRO A 82 -0.16 10.46 11.87
CA PRO A 82 0.15 11.58 10.99
C PRO A 82 1.06 11.15 9.83
N THR A 83 0.85 11.75 8.65
CA THR A 83 1.64 11.45 7.44
C THR A 83 3.14 11.62 7.65
N THR A 84 3.55 12.61 8.44
CA THR A 84 4.97 12.87 8.75
C THR A 84 5.60 11.73 9.55
N GLU A 85 4.87 11.15 10.50
CA GLU A 85 5.33 9.99 11.28
C GLU A 85 5.39 8.73 10.41
N LEU A 86 4.36 8.49 9.60
CA LEU A 86 4.34 7.37 8.65
C LEU A 86 5.50 7.45 7.66
N ALA A 87 5.80 8.65 7.14
CA ALA A 87 6.93 8.86 6.24
C ALA A 87 8.27 8.56 6.94
N ALA A 88 8.45 9.01 8.18
CA ALA A 88 9.63 8.70 8.97
C ALA A 88 9.77 7.18 9.19
N GLU A 89 8.68 6.48 9.50
CA GLU A 89 8.69 5.02 9.65
C GLU A 89 9.05 4.29 8.35
N VAL A 90 8.49 4.73 7.21
CA VAL A 90 8.82 4.15 5.90
C VAL A 90 10.31 4.36 5.58
N LEU A 91 10.83 5.55 5.81
CA LEU A 91 12.24 5.88 5.54
C LEU A 91 13.22 5.19 6.50
N ALA A 92 12.79 4.91 7.73
CA ALA A 92 13.60 4.15 8.69
C ALA A 92 13.72 2.67 8.31
N VAL A 93 12.90 2.16 7.38
CA VAL A 93 13.01 0.78 6.93
C VAL A 93 14.12 0.68 5.90
N ARG A 94 15.23 0.06 6.30
CA ARG A 94 16.25 -0.35 5.34
C ARG A 94 15.73 -1.58 4.59
N PRO A 95 15.71 -1.58 3.25
CA PRO A 95 15.36 -2.80 2.55
C PRO A 95 16.43 -3.87 2.86
N PRO A 96 16.06 -5.16 2.86
CA PRO A 96 17.04 -6.23 3.03
C PRO A 96 18.16 -6.04 2.00
N ALA A 97 19.41 -6.33 2.42
CA ALA A 97 20.54 -6.29 1.51
C ALA A 97 20.22 -7.17 0.29
N ALA A 98 20.46 -6.67 -0.91
CA ALA A 98 20.25 -7.46 -2.11
C ALA A 98 21.17 -8.69 -2.07
N GLU A 99 20.64 -9.84 -1.67
CA GLU A 99 21.39 -11.09 -1.71
C GLU A 99 21.69 -11.42 -3.18
N GLY A 100 22.97 -11.39 -3.56
CA GLY A 100 23.45 -11.88 -4.86
C GLY A 100 24.02 -10.85 -5.83
N ALA A 101 24.15 -9.56 -5.48
CA ALA A 101 24.87 -8.62 -6.33
C ALA A 101 26.40 -8.79 -6.16
N LEU A 102 27.03 -9.43 -7.16
CA LEU A 102 28.47 -9.68 -7.35
C LEU A 102 28.99 -11.06 -6.86
N ARG A 103 28.68 -12.11 -7.63
CA ARG A 103 29.71 -13.10 -7.97
C ARG A 103 30.20 -12.77 -9.38
N SER A 104 31.37 -12.12 -9.49
CA SER A 104 32.07 -11.95 -10.77
C SER A 104 32.46 -13.32 -11.33
N PRO A 105 32.28 -13.58 -12.64
CA PRO A 105 32.99 -14.66 -13.30
C PRO A 105 34.47 -14.28 -13.47
N ALA A 106 35.33 -15.26 -13.25
CA ALA A 106 36.78 -15.21 -13.44
C ALA A 106 37.16 -15.14 -14.92
#